data_AF-M1ZXJ2-F1
#
_entry.id   AF-M1ZXJ2-F1
#
_cell.length_a   1.000
_cell.length_b   1.000
_cell.length_c   1.000
_cell.angle_alpha   90.00
_cell.angle_beta   90.00
_cell.angle_gamma   90.00
#
_symmetry.space_group_name_H-M   'P 1'
#
loop_
_entity.id
_entity.type
_entity.pdbx_description
1 polymer ?
#
loop_
_entity_poly.entity_id
_entity_poly.type
_entity_poly.pdbx_seq_one_letter_code
_entity_poly.pdbx_strand_id
1 'polypeptide(L)'
;MTGAFSRGEAAMGISSISALPDIIKACKGNNINFKTAVLPEGKKKAALFSGTDVAIFNTPSPEEKLAAFEYLKFFMEKESQTKWATKSGYLPLRKSVIDSKEFKDYVE
;
A
#
# COMPACT_ATOMS: atom_id res chain seq x y z
N MET A 1 9.99 -10.37 -9.34
CA MET A 1 10.87 -10.41 -8.15
C MET A 1 10.44 -11.48 -7.14
N THR A 2 9.19 -11.46 -6.65
CA THR A 2 8.72 -12.35 -5.56
C THR A 2 9.13 -13.81 -5.70
N GLY A 3 9.03 -14.41 -6.89
CA GLY A 3 9.41 -15.80 -7.11
C GLY A 3 10.90 -16.11 -6.94
N ALA A 4 11.79 -15.36 -7.61
CA ALA A 4 13.24 -15.59 -7.49
C ALA A 4 13.75 -15.30 -6.07
N PHE A 5 13.22 -14.25 -5.43
CA PHE A 5 13.56 -13.91 -4.05
C PHE A 5 13.07 -14.98 -3.06
N SER A 6 11.81 -15.41 -3.16
CA SER A 6 11.27 -16.42 -2.26
C SER A 6 11.84 -17.81 -2.47
N ARG A 7 12.53 -18.09 -3.58
CA ARG A 7 13.26 -19.35 -3.82
C ARG A 7 14.74 -19.28 -3.41
N GLY A 8 15.20 -18.14 -2.90
CA GLY A 8 16.62 -17.95 -2.54
C GLY A 8 17.55 -17.76 -3.75
N GLU A 9 17.02 -17.55 -4.95
CA GLU A 9 17.79 -17.30 -6.18
C GLU A 9 18.30 -15.85 -6.26
N ALA A 10 17.65 -14.94 -5.51
CA ALA A 10 18.03 -13.53 -5.42
C ALA A 10 18.27 -13.13 -3.96
N ALA A 11 19.38 -12.44 -3.69
CA ALA A 11 19.72 -11.96 -2.35
C ALA A 11 18.91 -10.72 -1.92
N MET A 12 18.48 -9.89 -2.87
CA MET A 12 17.77 -8.63 -2.63
C MET A 12 16.79 -8.33 -3.78
N GLY A 13 15.77 -7.51 -3.50
CA GLY A 13 14.85 -6.98 -4.51
C GLY A 13 14.21 -5.66 -4.10
N ILE A 14 13.88 -4.82 -5.09
CA ILE A 14 13.17 -3.54 -4.89
C ILE A 14 11.72 -3.68 -5.34
N SER A 15 10.77 -3.60 -4.41
CA SER A 15 9.34 -3.79 -4.66
C SER A 15 8.51 -2.66 -4.06
N SER A 16 7.28 -2.53 -4.54
CA SER A 16 6.24 -1.79 -3.83
C SER A 16 5.87 -2.50 -2.52
N ILE A 17 5.55 -1.74 -1.47
CA ILE A 17 5.01 -2.26 -0.21
C ILE A 17 3.68 -2.99 -0.41
N SER A 18 2.95 -2.68 -1.48
CA SER A 18 1.73 -3.42 -1.85
C SER A 18 1.98 -4.90 -2.16
N ALA A 19 3.20 -5.27 -2.56
CA ALA A 19 3.57 -6.67 -2.81
C ALA A 19 4.02 -7.41 -1.53
N LEU A 20 4.15 -6.71 -0.39
CA LEU A 20 4.65 -7.29 0.86
C LEU A 20 3.82 -8.51 1.34
N PRO A 21 2.48 -8.49 1.30
CA PRO A 21 1.68 -9.67 1.70
C PRO A 21 2.03 -10.94 0.89
N ASP A 22 2.23 -10.79 -0.42
CA ASP A 22 2.59 -11.91 -1.30
C ASP A 22 4.03 -12.37 -1.06
N ILE A 23 4.96 -11.44 -0.80
CA ILE A 23 6.35 -11.75 -0.46
C ILE A 23 6.41 -12.52 0.86
N ILE A 24 5.68 -12.08 1.90
CA ILE A 24 5.59 -12.78 3.20
C ILE A 24 5.06 -14.20 2.99
N LYS A 25 3.95 -14.34 2.25
CA LYS A 25 3.34 -15.64 1.98
C LYS A 25 4.30 -16.58 1.24
N ALA A 26 4.97 -16.09 0.20
CA ALA A 26 5.88 -16.87 -0.62
C ALA A 26 7.15 -17.27 0.15
N CYS A 27 7.75 -16.35 0.93
CA CYS A 27 8.94 -16.64 1.71
C CYS A 27 8.65 -17.62 2.85
N LYS A 28 7.50 -17.50 3.53
CA LYS A 28 7.05 -18.47 4.54
C LYS A 28 6.89 -19.88 3.96
N GLY A 29 6.33 -19.99 2.75
CA GLY A 29 6.17 -21.27 2.06
C GLY A 29 7.48 -21.96 1.69
N ASN A 30 8.56 -21.19 1.50
CA ASN A 30 9.88 -21.67 1.11
C ASN A 30 10.93 -21.55 2.24
N ASN A 31 10.51 -21.27 3.47
CA ASN A 31 11.37 -21.15 4.64
C ASN A 31 12.52 -20.12 4.48
N ILE A 32 12.26 -19.04 3.74
CA ILE A 32 13.21 -17.93 3.53
C ILE A 32 12.98 -16.84 4.58
N ASN A 33 14.05 -16.48 5.28
CA ASN A 33 14.06 -15.32 6.18
C ASN A 33 14.44 -14.07 5.41
N PHE A 34 13.71 -12.97 5.62
CA PHE A 34 14.03 -11.68 5.01
C PHE A 34 13.72 -10.52 5.95
N LYS A 35 14.24 -9.35 5.62
CA LYS A 35 13.89 -8.05 6.22
C LYS A 35 13.68 -7.03 5.12
N THR A 36 12.95 -5.97 5.43
CA THR A 36 12.79 -4.79 4.58
C THR A 36 13.78 -3.70 5.01
N ALA A 37 14.17 -2.85 4.07
CA ALA A 37 14.95 -1.65 4.34
C ALA A 37 14.36 -0.49 3.55
N VAL A 38 14.44 0.71 4.12
CA VAL A 38 14.08 1.93 3.39
C VAL A 38 15.12 2.20 2.30
N LEU A 39 14.67 2.76 1.16
CA LEU A 39 15.60 3.17 0.11
C LEU A 39 16.57 4.23 0.65
N PRO A 40 17.86 4.18 0.25
CA PRO A 40 18.85 5.17 0.68
C PRO A 40 18.45 6.57 0.21
N GLU A 41 18.67 7.57 1.06
CA GLU A 41 18.39 8.96 0.73
C GLU A 41 19.61 9.64 0.08
N GLY A 42 19.35 10.42 -0.97
CA GLY A 42 20.32 11.32 -1.57
C GLY A 42 20.12 12.76 -1.05
N LYS A 43 20.03 13.73 -1.96
CA LYS A 43 19.79 15.14 -1.60
C LYS A 43 18.43 15.40 -0.95
N LYS A 44 17.41 14.59 -1.29
CA LYS A 44 16.07 14.66 -0.71
C LYS A 44 15.53 13.24 -0.56
N LYS A 45 14.89 12.99 0.56
CA LYS A 45 14.05 11.82 0.75
C LYS A 45 12.78 11.99 -0.08
N ALA A 46 12.61 11.14 -1.08
CA ALA A 46 11.42 11.13 -1.93
C ALA A 46 10.81 9.73 -1.90
N ALA A 47 9.49 9.65 -1.77
CA ALA A 47 8.77 8.42 -2.06
C ALA A 47 8.65 8.27 -3.58
N LEU A 48 8.71 7.02 -4.07
CA LEU A 48 8.33 6.73 -5.45
C LEU A 48 6.87 7.16 -5.65
N PHE A 49 6.63 8.05 -6.62
CA PHE A 49 5.30 8.56 -6.99
C PHE A 49 4.59 7.51 -7.86
N SER A 50 4.34 6.33 -7.30
CA SER A 50 3.62 5.25 -7.97
C SER A 50 2.56 4.74 -7.01
N GLY A 51 1.30 4.77 -7.44
CA GLY A 51 0.18 4.35 -6.60
C GLY A 51 -1.14 4.30 -7.37
N THR A 52 -2.19 3.86 -6.68
CA THR A 52 -3.55 3.89 -7.20
C THR A 52 -4.12 5.30 -7.08
N ASP A 53 -4.57 5.85 -8.20
CA ASP A 53 -5.35 7.09 -8.22
C ASP A 53 -6.85 6.77 -8.26
N VAL A 54 -7.64 7.55 -7.52
CA VAL A 54 -9.11 7.48 -7.55
C VAL A 54 -9.63 8.85 -8.00
N ALA A 55 -10.41 8.87 -9.08
CA ALA A 55 -10.93 10.08 -9.69
C ALA A 55 -12.42 9.95 -10.07
N ILE A 56 -13.13 11.07 -10.08
CA ILE A 56 -14.50 11.17 -10.61
C ILE A 56 -14.39 11.66 -12.06
N PHE A 57 -14.98 10.92 -12.99
CA PHE A 57 -15.02 11.32 -14.40
C PHE A 57 -15.88 12.57 -14.61
N ASN A 58 -15.60 13.33 -15.67
CA ASN A 58 -16.37 14.54 -16.01
C ASN A 58 -17.63 14.27 -16.85
N THR A 59 -17.79 13.04 -17.36
CA THR A 59 -18.89 12.61 -18.23
C THR A 59 -20.20 12.18 -17.55
N PRO A 60 -20.25 11.71 -16.28
CA PRO A 60 -21.50 11.29 -15.64
C PRO A 60 -22.47 12.45 -15.37
N SER A 61 -23.73 12.11 -15.05
CA SER A 61 -24.76 13.07 -14.67
C SER A 61 -24.40 13.83 -13.38
N PRO A 62 -25.03 14.99 -13.08
CA PRO A 62 -24.85 15.68 -11.82
C PRO A 62 -25.12 14.80 -10.58
N GLU A 63 -26.15 13.97 -10.64
CA GLU A 63 -26.55 13.06 -9.55
C GLU A 63 -25.51 11.95 -9.35
N GLU A 64 -24.98 11.38 -10.43
CA GLU A 64 -23.91 10.39 -10.37
C GLU A 64 -22.61 10.97 -9.82
N LYS A 65 -22.26 12.20 -10.19
CA LYS A 65 -21.11 12.92 -9.62
C LYS A 65 -21.28 13.16 -8.13
N LEU A 66 -22.49 13.52 -7.68
CA LEU A 66 -22.79 13.69 -6.26
C LEU A 66 -22.66 12.36 -5.51
N ALA A 67 -23.21 11.27 -6.05
CA ALA A 67 -23.08 9.94 -5.46
C ALA A 67 -21.60 9.49 -5.38
N ALA A 68 -20.82 9.73 -6.44
CA ALA A 68 -19.39 9.43 -6.45
C ALA A 68 -18.62 10.26 -5.40
N PHE A 69 -19.01 11.51 -5.19
CA PHE A 69 -18.42 12.36 -4.14
C PHE A 69 -18.76 11.85 -2.73
N GLU A 70 -20.00 11.43 -2.48
CA GLU A 70 -20.38 10.82 -1.20
C GLU A 70 -19.65 9.49 -0.97
N TYR A 71 -19.45 8.67 -2.01
CA TYR A 71 -18.59 7.49 -1.92
C TYR A 71 -17.14 7.85 -1.58
N LEU A 72 -16.57 8.88 -2.19
CA LEU A 72 -15.21 9.33 -1.84
C LEU A 72 -15.11 9.78 -0.38
N LYS A 73 -16.13 10.44 0.15
CA LYS A 73 -16.17 10.81 1.58
C LYS A 73 -16.14 9.57 2.46
N PHE A 74 -16.99 8.58 2.18
CA PHE A 74 -16.99 7.29 2.86
C PHE A 74 -15.64 6.57 2.73
N PHE A 75 -15.08 6.52 1.52
CA PHE A 75 -13.78 5.88 1.27
C PHE A 75 -12.66 6.53 2.08
N MET A 76 -12.72 7.84 2.32
CA MET A 76 -11.76 8.61 3.10
C MET A 76 -12.00 8.57 4.62
N GLU A 77 -13.05 7.90 5.09
CA GLU A 77 -13.25 7.66 6.53
C GLU A 77 -12.10 6.82 7.10
N LYS A 78 -11.87 6.98 8.42
CA LYS A 78 -10.74 6.30 9.10
C LYS A 78 -10.82 4.79 8.92
N GLU A 79 -12.00 4.20 9.13
CA GLU A 79 -12.20 2.75 9.04
C GLU A 79 -11.98 2.23 7.61
N SER A 80 -12.57 2.90 6.61
CA SER A 80 -12.39 2.60 5.20
C SER A 80 -10.92 2.66 4.78
N GLN A 81 -10.20 3.70 5.19
CA GLN A 81 -8.76 3.85 4.89
C GLN A 81 -7.88 2.82 5.62
N THR A 82 -8.20 2.46 6.87
CA THR A 82 -7.52 1.38 7.59
C THR A 82 -7.69 0.05 6.85
N LYS A 83 -8.93 -0.27 6.45
CA LYS A 83 -9.22 -1.50 5.70
C LYS A 83 -8.53 -1.50 4.34
N TRP A 84 -8.60 -0.40 3.60
CA TRP A 84 -7.90 -0.25 2.33
C TRP A 84 -6.41 -0.51 2.49
N ALA A 85 -5.75 0.18 3.42
CA ALA A 85 -4.31 0.09 3.60
C ALA A 85 -3.85 -1.32 3.99
N THR A 86 -4.51 -1.93 4.98
CA THR A 86 -4.11 -3.25 5.50
C THR A 86 -4.45 -4.41 4.57
N LYS A 87 -5.52 -4.29 3.75
CA LYS A 87 -5.92 -5.34 2.80
C LYS A 87 -5.25 -5.25 1.45
N SER A 88 -4.97 -4.04 0.97
CA SER A 88 -4.34 -3.82 -0.35
C SER A 88 -2.82 -3.68 -0.26
N GLY A 89 -2.28 -3.35 0.91
CA GLY A 89 -0.88 -3.00 1.11
C GLY A 89 -0.52 -1.61 0.57
N TYR A 90 -1.48 -0.78 0.13
CA TYR A 90 -1.24 0.62 -0.19
C TYR A 90 -1.10 1.49 1.06
N LEU A 91 -0.39 2.62 0.92
CA LEU A 91 -0.34 3.62 1.97
C LEU A 91 -1.72 4.26 2.17
N PRO A 92 -2.17 4.46 3.43
CA PRO A 92 -3.40 5.17 3.70
C PRO A 92 -3.26 6.65 3.35
N LEU A 93 -4.33 7.23 2.80
CA LEU A 93 -4.37 8.64 2.40
C LEU A 93 -4.69 9.59 3.58
N ARG A 94 -4.88 9.04 4.78
CA ARG A 94 -5.30 9.77 5.98
C ARG A 94 -4.25 9.65 7.09
N LYS A 95 -3.74 10.79 7.57
CA LYS A 95 -2.74 10.85 8.66
C LYS A 95 -3.18 10.10 9.93
N SER A 96 -4.45 10.21 10.31
CA SER A 96 -4.98 9.50 11.49
C SER A 96 -4.92 7.98 11.39
N VAL A 97 -4.76 7.42 10.18
CA VAL A 97 -4.51 5.99 9.97
C VAL A 97 -3.01 5.71 10.01
N ILE A 98 -2.19 6.53 9.35
CA ILE A 98 -0.71 6.45 9.41
C ILE A 98 -0.21 6.44 10.86
N ASP A 99 -0.77 7.31 11.70
CA ASP A 99 -0.36 7.47 13.10
C ASP A 99 -0.97 6.40 14.04
N SER A 100 -1.92 5.60 13.54
CA SER A 100 -2.63 4.60 14.34
C SER A 100 -1.72 3.44 14.73
N LYS A 101 -1.93 2.89 15.93
CA LYS A 101 -1.23 1.68 16.38
C LYS A 101 -1.45 0.51 15.42
N GLU A 102 -2.69 0.31 14.98
CA GLU A 102 -3.06 -0.77 14.05
C GLU A 102 -2.24 -0.75 12.76
N PHE A 103 -2.08 0.42 12.14
CA PHE A 103 -1.28 0.51 10.92
C PHE A 103 0.22 0.36 11.19
N LYS A 104 0.73 0.88 12.32
CA LYS A 104 2.13 0.70 12.73
C LYS A 104 2.47 -0.77 12.97
N ASP A 105 1.60 -1.49 13.68
CA ASP A 105 1.75 -2.93 13.92
C ASP A 105 1.68 -3.74 12.60
N TYR A 106 0.96 -3.26 11.58
CA TYR A 106 0.88 -3.92 10.27
C TYR A 106 2.16 -3.76 9.43
N VAL A 107 2.86 -2.64 9.55
CA VAL A 107 4.05 -2.34 8.74
C VAL A 107 5.37 -2.78 9.39
N GLU A 108 5.35 -3.17 10.67
CA GLU A 108 6.48 -3.77 11.41
C GLU A 108 6.66 -5.26 11.10
#